data_AF-A0A1F4W767-F1
#
_entry.id   AF-A0A1F4W767-F1
#
_cell.length_a   1.000
_cell.length_b   1.000
_cell.length_c   1.000
_cell.angle_alpha   90.00
_cell.angle_beta   90.00
_cell.angle_gamma   90.00
#
_symmetry.space_group_name_H-M   'P 1'
#
loop_
_entity.id
_entity.type
_entity.pdbx_description
1 polymer ?
#
loop_
_entity_poly.entity_id
_entity_poly.type
_entity_poly.pdbx_seq_one_letter_code
_entity_poly.pdbx_strand_id
1 'polypeptide(L)'
;MILVPIFGNTSRKIVLRLNRVGKEEELVIVFAGKGDDRIDLDVSAIHTAPKTRGRVTVRGVLRDRATARVSGLIKIKKKAQGSDDFLEERTLLLGKEARIEALPYLEIEADEVRASHAATSSGVDEEQLFYLKSRGLDQAEAERLLIAGFLGKAVADEEDKKLGSKLEKVISYALD
;
A
#
# COMPACT_ATOMS: atom_id res chain seq x y z
N MET A 1 10.20 5.33 8.91
CA MET A 1 8.94 4.99 8.22
C MET A 1 7.82 5.97 8.57
N ILE A 2 6.95 6.28 7.60
CA ILE A 2 5.71 7.07 7.77
C ILE A 2 4.52 6.18 7.41
N LEU A 3 3.64 5.86 8.37
CA LEU A 3 2.40 5.11 8.12
C LEU A 3 1.18 6.03 7.99
N VAL A 4 0.49 5.96 6.85
CA VAL A 4 -0.72 6.71 6.52
C VAL A 4 -1.92 5.76 6.34
N PRO A 5 -2.84 5.69 7.30
CA PRO A 5 -4.10 4.96 7.13
C PRO A 5 -5.12 5.79 6.33
N ILE A 6 -5.84 5.13 5.43
CA ILE A 6 -6.90 5.70 4.60
C ILE A 6 -8.10 4.74 4.62
N PHE A 7 -9.32 5.26 4.68
CA PHE A 7 -10.50 4.41 4.56
C PHE A 7 -11.72 5.22 4.11
N GLY A 8 -12.68 4.52 3.53
CA GLY A 8 -13.89 5.13 2.99
C GLY A 8 -13.66 5.94 1.73
N ASN A 9 -14.74 6.51 1.18
CA ASN A 9 -14.70 7.37 0.01
C ASN A 9 -13.73 8.57 0.18
N THR A 10 -12.59 8.52 -0.51
CA THR A 10 -11.45 9.41 -0.27
C THR A 10 -10.68 9.68 -1.56
N SER A 11 -10.22 10.91 -1.76
CA SER A 11 -9.17 11.24 -2.72
C SER A 11 -8.00 11.90 -1.99
N ARG A 12 -6.77 11.42 -2.19
CA ARG A 12 -5.57 11.94 -1.53
C ARG A 12 -4.36 11.95 -2.44
N LYS A 13 -3.56 13.00 -2.28
CA LYS A 13 -2.21 13.11 -2.85
C LYS A 13 -1.16 13.07 -1.76
N ILE A 14 -0.21 12.14 -1.87
CA ILE A 14 0.85 11.91 -0.90
C ILE A 14 2.19 11.96 -1.62
N VAL A 15 3.11 12.78 -1.11
CA VAL A 15 4.42 13.00 -1.74
C VAL A 15 5.55 12.75 -0.74
N LEU A 16 6.35 11.73 -1.00
CA LEU A 16 7.62 11.46 -0.34
C LEU A 16 8.71 12.31 -0.99
N ARG A 17 9.33 13.22 -0.23
CA ARG A 17 10.34 14.15 -0.76
C ARG A 17 11.74 13.75 -0.33
N LEU A 18 12.54 13.32 -1.29
CA LEU A 18 13.94 12.91 -1.12
C LEU A 18 14.86 14.01 -1.63
N ASN A 19 14.97 15.08 -0.84
CA ASN A 19 15.56 16.37 -1.22
C ASN A 19 16.89 16.70 -0.53
N ARG A 20 17.45 15.76 0.23
CA ARG A 20 18.74 15.90 0.91
C ARG A 20 19.64 14.73 0.51
N VAL A 21 20.93 15.01 0.30
CA VAL A 21 21.92 13.97 -0.04
C VAL A 21 21.88 12.85 0.99
N GLY A 22 21.86 11.60 0.53
CA GLY A 22 21.88 10.46 1.46
C GLY A 22 20.57 10.25 2.22
N LYS A 23 19.49 10.98 1.91
CA LYS A 23 18.22 10.81 2.62
C LYS A 23 17.62 9.45 2.28
N GLU A 24 17.30 8.70 3.32
CA GLU A 24 16.53 7.47 3.25
C GLU A 24 15.17 7.71 3.91
N GLU A 25 14.09 7.30 3.25
CA GLU A 25 12.75 7.43 3.81
C GLU A 25 11.83 6.34 3.27
N GLU A 26 10.93 5.90 4.14
CA GLU A 26 9.94 4.87 3.84
C GLU A 26 8.54 5.42 4.10
N LEU A 27 7.65 5.21 3.14
CA LEU A 27 6.25 5.59 3.18
C LEU A 27 5.39 4.33 3.04
N VAL A 28 4.59 4.04 4.06
CA VAL A 28 3.61 2.97 4.05
C VAL A 28 2.22 3.58 4.04
N ILE A 29 1.42 3.22 3.06
CA ILE A 29 0.01 3.60 2.93
C ILE A 29 -0.79 2.32 3.04
N VAL A 30 -1.73 2.30 3.98
CA VAL A 30 -2.70 1.22 4.13
C VAL A 30 -4.09 1.78 3.91
N PHE A 31 -4.89 1.14 3.04
CA PHE A 31 -6.23 1.62 2.74
C PHE A 31 -7.30 0.53 2.77
N ALA A 32 -8.53 0.91 3.12
CA ALA A 32 -9.70 0.04 3.08
C ALA A 32 -10.93 0.74 2.49
N GLY A 33 -11.66 0.05 1.63
CA GLY A 33 -12.97 0.51 1.12
C GLY A 33 -14.01 -0.62 1.19
N LYS A 34 -15.28 -0.26 1.42
CA LYS A 34 -16.41 -1.20 1.44
C LYS A 34 -17.65 -0.60 0.78
N GLY A 35 -18.70 -1.39 0.58
CA GLY A 35 -19.91 -0.93 -0.08
C GLY A 35 -19.60 -0.26 -1.43
N ASP A 36 -19.99 1.01 -1.56
CA ASP A 36 -19.80 1.84 -2.77
C ASP A 36 -18.61 2.80 -2.69
N ASP A 37 -17.68 2.59 -1.75
CA ASP A 37 -16.54 3.48 -1.57
C ASP A 37 -15.70 3.62 -2.84
N ARG A 38 -15.17 4.83 -3.03
CA ARG A 38 -14.24 5.17 -4.10
C ARG A 38 -12.98 5.78 -3.51
N ILE A 39 -11.84 5.17 -3.79
CA ILE A 39 -10.56 5.62 -3.26
C ILE A 39 -9.66 6.03 -4.43
N ASP A 40 -9.20 7.27 -4.47
CA ASP A 40 -8.23 7.74 -5.47
C ASP A 40 -6.95 8.22 -4.77
N LEU A 41 -5.83 7.55 -5.03
CA LEU A 41 -4.54 7.82 -4.41
C LEU A 41 -3.51 8.22 -5.46
N ASP A 42 -3.05 9.46 -5.38
CA ASP A 42 -1.86 9.92 -6.08
C ASP A 42 -0.66 9.84 -5.13
N VAL A 43 0.21 8.86 -5.34
CA VAL A 43 1.39 8.62 -4.50
C VAL A 43 2.65 8.93 -5.32
N SER A 44 3.54 9.75 -4.80
CA SER A 44 4.78 10.10 -5.50
C SER A 44 6.00 10.05 -4.61
N ALA A 45 7.06 9.38 -5.05
CA ALA A 45 8.41 9.52 -4.52
C ALA A 45 9.23 10.44 -5.44
N ILE A 46 9.73 11.55 -4.90
CA ILE A 46 10.44 12.56 -5.69
C ILE A 46 11.86 12.74 -5.16
N HIS A 47 12.82 12.29 -5.95
CA HIS A 47 14.26 12.43 -5.70
C HIS A 47 14.79 13.67 -6.39
N THR A 48 15.27 14.62 -5.59
CA THR A 48 15.92 15.85 -6.09
C THR A 48 17.38 15.97 -5.64
N ALA A 49 17.83 15.09 -4.75
CA ALA A 49 19.21 15.03 -4.26
C ALA A 49 19.84 13.66 -4.54
N PRO A 50 21.17 13.59 -4.73
CA PRO A 50 21.88 12.35 -5.02
C PRO A 50 21.91 11.39 -3.83
N LYS A 51 22.16 10.10 -4.13
CA LYS A 51 22.32 9.00 -3.16
C LYS A 51 21.11 8.87 -2.22
N THR A 52 19.92 9.10 -2.72
CA THR A 52 18.69 9.01 -1.91
C THR A 52 18.06 7.63 -2.03
N ARG A 53 17.43 7.17 -0.95
CA ARG A 53 16.73 5.89 -0.91
C ARG A 53 15.27 6.06 -0.54
N GLY A 54 14.37 5.59 -1.40
CA GLY A 54 12.94 5.62 -1.17
C GLY A 54 12.35 4.22 -1.14
N ARG A 55 11.42 3.97 -0.22
CA ARG A 55 10.58 2.78 -0.21
C ARG A 55 9.15 3.21 -0.05
N VAL A 56 8.31 2.86 -1.01
CA VAL A 56 6.88 3.18 -0.98
C VAL A 56 6.10 1.87 -1.01
N THR A 57 5.31 1.62 0.03
CA THR A 57 4.43 0.45 0.11
C THR A 57 2.99 0.92 0.21
N VAL A 58 2.16 0.50 -0.74
CA VAL A 58 0.72 0.78 -0.77
C VAL A 58 0.00 -0.56 -0.65
N ARG A 59 -0.80 -0.72 0.41
CA ARG A 59 -1.54 -1.95 0.69
C ARG A 59 -3.02 -1.67 0.86
N GLY A 60 -3.83 -2.30 0.02
CA GLY A 60 -5.26 -2.06 -0.06
C GLY A 60 -6.12 -3.27 0.30
N VAL A 61 -7.30 -3.02 0.85
CA VAL A 61 -8.37 -4.01 1.00
C VAL A 61 -9.66 -3.41 0.46
N LEU A 62 -10.31 -4.09 -0.47
CA LEU A 62 -11.60 -3.64 -1.03
C LEU A 62 -12.66 -4.72 -0.85
N ARG A 63 -13.78 -4.34 -0.23
CA ARG A 63 -14.94 -5.20 0.02
C ARG A 63 -16.13 -4.81 -0.86
N ASP A 64 -17.04 -5.75 -1.03
CA ASP A 64 -18.31 -5.57 -1.76
C ASP A 64 -18.08 -5.12 -3.21
N ARG A 65 -18.45 -3.88 -3.53
CA ARG A 65 -18.29 -3.24 -4.84
C ARG A 65 -17.40 -1.99 -4.78
N ALA A 66 -16.60 -1.87 -3.72
CA ALA A 66 -15.70 -0.75 -3.53
C ALA A 66 -14.64 -0.71 -4.64
N THR A 67 -14.26 0.50 -5.01
CA THR A 67 -13.30 0.72 -6.09
C THR A 67 -12.14 1.58 -5.62
N ALA A 68 -10.94 1.29 -6.11
CA ALA A 68 -9.80 2.15 -5.91
C ALA A 68 -9.04 2.41 -7.21
N ARG A 69 -8.35 3.55 -7.25
CA ARG A 69 -7.36 3.94 -8.23
C ARG A 69 -6.11 4.37 -7.49
N VAL A 70 -4.97 3.81 -7.87
CA VAL A 70 -3.66 4.14 -7.29
C VAL A 70 -2.72 4.55 -8.41
N SER A 71 -2.42 5.83 -8.47
CA SER A 71 -1.42 6.43 -9.34
C SER A 71 -0.10 6.53 -8.58
N GLY A 72 0.86 5.66 -8.91
CA GLY A 72 2.16 5.57 -8.24
C GLY A 72 3.27 6.13 -9.12
N LEU A 73 3.94 7.20 -8.70
CA LEU A 73 5.02 7.84 -9.46
C LEU A 73 6.35 7.77 -8.70
N ILE A 74 7.39 7.21 -9.32
CA ILE A 74 8.77 7.46 -8.92
C ILE A 74 9.37 8.47 -9.89
N LYS A 75 9.79 9.62 -9.36
CA LYS A 75 10.41 10.70 -10.13
C LYS A 75 11.83 10.95 -9.65
N ILE A 76 12.81 10.70 -10.51
CA ILE A 76 14.23 10.91 -10.22
C ILE A 76 14.78 12.00 -11.13
N LYS A 77 15.11 13.15 -10.54
CA LYS A 77 15.66 14.29 -11.27
C LYS A 77 17.11 14.06 -11.69
N LYS A 78 17.54 14.72 -12.76
CA LYS A 78 18.89 14.60 -13.34
C LYS A 78 20.06 14.70 -12.33
N LYS A 79 19.90 15.51 -11.28
CA LYS A 79 20.91 15.69 -10.21
C LYS A 79 20.91 14.60 -9.15
N ALA A 80 19.87 13.75 -9.10
CA ALA A 80 19.68 12.72 -8.09
C ALA A 80 20.37 11.40 -8.48
N GLN A 81 21.65 11.48 -8.85
CA GLN A 81 22.47 10.32 -9.21
C GLN A 81 22.69 9.41 -8.00
N GLY A 82 22.83 8.11 -8.24
CA GLY A 82 22.97 7.07 -7.22
C GLY A 82 21.71 6.82 -6.39
N SER A 83 20.53 7.20 -6.89
CA SER A 83 19.27 7.00 -6.16
C SER A 83 18.74 5.56 -6.31
N ASP A 84 18.11 5.04 -5.26
CA ASP A 84 17.51 3.71 -5.18
C ASP A 84 16.06 3.84 -4.68
N ASP A 85 15.07 3.46 -5.50
CA ASP A 85 13.65 3.45 -5.12
C ASP A 85 12.93 2.16 -5.53
N PHE A 86 12.01 1.74 -4.67
CA PHE A 86 11.06 0.68 -4.95
C PHE A 86 9.66 1.09 -4.47
N LEU A 87 8.69 1.05 -5.40
CA LEU A 87 7.28 1.24 -5.13
C LEU A 87 6.52 -0.09 -5.28
N GLU A 88 5.95 -0.57 -4.20
CA GLU A 88 5.10 -1.76 -4.19
C GLU A 88 3.66 -1.36 -3.91
N GLU A 89 2.75 -1.75 -4.80
CA GLU A 89 1.30 -1.70 -4.62
C GLU A 89 0.76 -3.14 -4.56
N ARG A 90 0.00 -3.45 -3.51
CA ARG A 90 -0.75 -4.70 -3.42
C ARG A 90 -2.16 -4.45 -2.91
N THR A 91 -3.17 -4.99 -3.59
CA THR A 91 -4.56 -4.86 -3.17
C THR A 91 -5.25 -6.22 -3.05
N LEU A 92 -5.86 -6.48 -1.89
CA LEU A 92 -6.70 -7.64 -1.63
C LEU A 92 -8.17 -7.31 -1.93
N LEU A 93 -8.80 -8.10 -2.79
CA LEU A 93 -10.20 -7.97 -3.18
C LEU A 93 -11.04 -9.02 -2.43
N LEU A 94 -11.86 -8.56 -1.49
CA LEU A 94 -12.78 -9.41 -0.73
C LEU A 94 -14.13 -9.58 -1.46
N GLY A 95 -14.52 -8.60 -2.27
CA GLY A 95 -15.77 -8.61 -3.03
C GLY A 95 -15.58 -9.05 -4.47
N LYS A 96 -16.56 -9.78 -5.03
CA LYS A 96 -16.56 -10.17 -6.46
C LYS A 96 -16.67 -8.98 -7.41
N GLU A 97 -17.24 -7.87 -6.94
CA GLU A 97 -17.40 -6.63 -7.72
C GLU A 97 -16.34 -5.59 -7.39
N ALA A 98 -15.48 -5.84 -6.39
CA ALA A 98 -14.42 -4.93 -6.00
C ALA A 98 -13.40 -4.76 -7.14
N ARG A 99 -12.92 -3.54 -7.35
CA ARG A 99 -12.00 -3.22 -8.46
C ARG A 99 -10.88 -2.29 -8.03
N ILE A 100 -9.68 -2.54 -8.55
CA ILE A 100 -8.51 -1.69 -8.38
C ILE A 100 -7.93 -1.36 -9.75
N GLU A 101 -7.67 -0.08 -9.98
CA GLU A 101 -6.86 0.41 -11.10
C GLU A 101 -5.49 0.83 -10.55
N ALA A 102 -4.45 0.06 -10.88
CA ALA A 102 -3.07 0.38 -10.51
C ALA A 102 -2.34 1.01 -11.70
N LEU A 103 -1.89 2.26 -11.54
CA LEU A 103 -1.25 3.07 -12.57
C LEU A 103 0.17 3.45 -12.13
N PRO A 104 1.18 2.60 -12.37
CA PRO A 104 2.56 2.92 -12.05
C PRO A 104 3.23 3.76 -13.15
N TYR A 105 4.03 4.74 -12.73
CA TYR A 105 4.79 5.64 -13.58
C TYR A 105 6.24 5.78 -13.08
N LEU A 106 7.17 5.82 -14.03
CA LEU A 106 8.57 6.14 -13.78
C LEU A 106 8.97 7.36 -14.62
N GLU A 107 9.44 8.41 -13.96
CA GLU A 107 10.01 9.59 -14.61
C GLU A 107 11.48 9.73 -14.19
N ILE A 108 12.38 9.15 -14.98
CA ILE A 108 13.80 9.03 -14.65
C ILE A 108 14.63 9.92 -15.60
N GLU A 109 15.25 10.95 -15.03
CA GLU A 109 16.13 11.89 -15.75
C GLU A 109 17.62 11.68 -15.42
N ALA A 110 17.94 10.76 -14.50
CA ALA A 110 19.30 10.45 -14.06
C ALA A 110 19.75 9.07 -14.55
N ASP A 111 21.05 8.93 -14.79
CA ASP A 111 21.62 7.75 -15.46
C ASP A 111 21.96 6.63 -14.46
N GLU A 112 22.62 6.97 -13.34
CA GLU A 112 23.05 6.01 -12.33
C GLU A 112 21.98 5.82 -11.27
N VAL A 113 20.95 5.03 -11.55
CA VAL A 113 19.84 4.81 -10.60
C VAL A 113 19.37 3.35 -10.57
N ARG A 114 18.69 3.00 -9.48
CA ARG A 114 17.86 1.79 -9.40
C ARG A 114 16.45 2.24 -9.07
N ALA A 115 15.52 2.04 -9.98
CA ALA A 115 14.11 2.37 -9.75
C ALA A 115 13.26 1.22 -10.28
N SER A 116 12.34 0.72 -9.46
CA SER A 116 11.44 -0.36 -9.84
C SER A 116 10.08 -0.20 -9.19
N HIS A 117 9.06 -0.77 -9.81
CA HIS A 117 7.72 -0.83 -9.24
C HIS A 117 7.14 -2.23 -9.39
N ALA A 118 6.23 -2.57 -8.49
CA ALA A 118 5.42 -3.78 -8.53
C ALA A 118 3.98 -3.41 -8.18
N ALA A 119 3.03 -3.95 -8.92
CA ALA A 119 1.60 -3.78 -8.68
C ALA A 119 0.94 -5.16 -8.77
N THR A 120 0.17 -5.56 -7.76
CA THR A 120 -0.51 -6.85 -7.73
C THR A 120 -1.88 -6.72 -7.09
N SER A 121 -2.87 -7.38 -7.67
CA SER A 121 -4.18 -7.54 -7.05
C SER A 121 -4.51 -9.03 -6.96
N SER A 122 -5.17 -9.41 -5.86
CA SER A 122 -5.58 -10.79 -5.65
C SER A 122 -6.91 -10.86 -4.93
N GLY A 123 -7.72 -11.87 -5.23
CA GLY A 123 -8.86 -12.23 -4.41
C GLY A 123 -8.43 -12.85 -3.07
N VAL A 124 -9.41 -13.12 -2.21
CA VAL A 124 -9.20 -13.99 -1.05
C VAL A 124 -8.86 -15.39 -1.53
N ASP A 125 -7.82 -15.99 -0.94
CA ASP A 125 -7.49 -17.39 -1.14
C ASP A 125 -8.52 -18.27 -0.41
N GLU A 126 -9.39 -18.92 -1.19
CA GLU A 126 -10.46 -19.77 -0.66
C GLU A 126 -9.93 -20.98 0.13
N GLU A 127 -8.74 -21.48 -0.20
CA GLU A 127 -8.11 -22.60 0.53
C GLU A 127 -7.61 -22.12 1.90
N GLN A 128 -7.01 -20.93 1.98
CA GLN A 128 -6.62 -20.33 3.26
C GLN A 128 -7.85 -20.04 4.14
N LEU A 129 -8.91 -19.51 3.54
CA LEU A 129 -10.17 -19.25 4.24
C LEU A 129 -10.80 -20.56 4.75
N PHE A 130 -10.87 -21.59 3.91
CA PHE A 130 -11.36 -22.92 4.30
C PHE A 130 -10.53 -23.51 5.44
N TYR A 131 -9.19 -23.42 5.36
CA TYR A 131 -8.30 -23.91 6.40
C TYR A 131 -8.58 -23.23 7.75
N LEU A 132 -8.69 -21.90 7.78
CA LEU A 132 -8.99 -21.15 9.01
C LEU A 132 -10.35 -21.56 9.60
N LYS A 133 -11.37 -21.69 8.76
CA LYS A 133 -12.71 -22.14 9.19
C LYS A 133 -12.71 -23.58 9.72
N SER A 134 -11.91 -24.46 9.13
CA SER A 134 -11.74 -25.84 9.61
C SER A 134 -11.14 -25.92 11.02
N ARG A 135 -10.48 -24.85 11.48
CA ARG A 135 -9.95 -24.72 12.85
C ARG A 135 -10.97 -24.12 13.83
N GLY A 136 -12.23 -23.98 13.42
CA GLY A 136 -13.33 -23.53 14.26
C GLY A 136 -13.55 -22.02 14.27
N LEU A 137 -12.85 -21.27 13.42
CA LEU A 137 -13.08 -19.84 13.24
C LEU A 137 -14.32 -19.61 12.38
N ASP A 138 -15.11 -18.60 12.74
CA ASP A 138 -16.18 -18.15 11.87
C ASP A 138 -15.64 -17.39 10.64
N GLN A 139 -16.53 -17.02 9.72
CA GLN A 139 -16.16 -16.30 8.50
C GLN A 139 -15.47 -14.96 8.80
N ALA A 140 -15.99 -14.21 9.77
CA ALA A 140 -15.50 -12.87 10.09
C ALA A 140 -14.13 -12.94 10.77
N GLU A 141 -13.94 -13.90 11.69
CA GLU A 141 -12.67 -14.16 12.34
C GLU A 141 -11.60 -14.62 11.34
N ALA A 142 -11.95 -15.50 10.41
CA ALA A 142 -11.04 -15.97 9.38
C ALA A 142 -10.63 -14.84 8.41
N GLU A 143 -11.58 -14.06 7.90
CA GLU A 143 -11.29 -12.88 7.06
C GLU A 143 -10.41 -11.87 7.81
N ARG A 144 -10.70 -11.62 9.09
CA ARG A 144 -9.90 -10.73 9.93
C ARG A 144 -8.45 -11.16 10.00
N LEU A 145 -8.16 -12.45 10.19
CA LEU A 145 -6.80 -12.97 10.22
C LEU A 145 -6.09 -12.84 8.87
N LEU A 146 -6.80 -13.10 7.77
CA LEU A 146 -6.24 -12.94 6.42
C LEU A 146 -5.88 -11.48 6.13
N ILE A 147 -6.79 -10.55 6.43
CA ILE A 147 -6.56 -9.12 6.26
C ILE A 147 -5.42 -8.64 7.16
N ALA A 148 -5.41 -9.05 8.44
CA ALA A 148 -4.36 -8.69 9.38
C ALA A 148 -2.98 -9.21 8.93
N GLY A 149 -2.90 -10.45 8.46
CA GLY A 149 -1.66 -11.00 7.90
C GLY A 149 -1.22 -10.31 6.62
N PHE A 150 -2.17 -9.93 5.75
CA PHE A 150 -1.89 -9.23 4.50
C PHE A 150 -1.36 -7.81 4.72
N LEU A 151 -2.04 -7.02 5.57
CA LEU A 151 -1.66 -5.65 5.91
C LEU A 151 -0.46 -5.60 6.85
N GLY A 152 -0.33 -6.55 7.77
CA GLY A 152 0.77 -6.65 8.72
C GLY A 152 2.13 -6.84 8.03
N LYS A 153 2.18 -7.52 6.87
CA LYS A 153 3.40 -7.61 6.05
C LYS A 153 3.94 -6.26 5.60
N ALA A 154 3.12 -5.21 5.55
CA ALA A 154 3.56 -3.86 5.19
C ALA A 154 4.36 -3.15 6.29
N VAL A 155 4.33 -3.70 7.52
CA VAL A 155 4.95 -3.09 8.71
C VAL A 155 5.72 -4.14 9.55
N ALA A 156 5.97 -5.34 8.99
CA ALA A 156 6.35 -6.51 9.77
C ALA A 156 7.70 -6.37 10.50
N ASP A 157 8.59 -5.53 10.00
CA ASP A 157 9.92 -5.31 10.59
C ASP A 157 9.90 -4.32 11.77
N GLU A 158 8.72 -3.84 12.18
CA GLU A 158 8.56 -2.71 13.10
C GLU A 158 7.78 -3.09 14.38
N GLU A 159 8.38 -2.87 15.55
CA GLU A 159 7.79 -3.22 16.86
C GLU A 159 6.92 -2.09 17.48
N ASP A 160 6.57 -1.05 16.71
CA ASP A 160 5.85 0.12 17.24
C ASP A 160 4.34 -0.13 17.41
N LYS A 161 3.90 -0.15 18.67
CA LYS A 161 2.49 -0.28 19.08
C LYS A 161 1.55 0.75 18.42
N LYS A 162 2.04 1.95 18.10
CA LYS A 162 1.23 2.99 17.42
C LYS A 162 0.88 2.58 15.99
N LEU A 163 1.76 1.87 15.29
CA LEU A 163 1.45 1.33 13.97
C LEU A 163 0.36 0.26 14.03
N GLY A 164 0.45 -0.64 15.01
CA GLY A 164 -0.61 -1.64 15.27
C GLY A 164 -1.99 -0.99 15.42
N SER A 165 -2.08 0.10 16.20
CA SER A 165 -3.35 0.82 16.39
C SER A 165 -3.90 1.50 15.11
N LYS A 166 -3.03 1.89 14.18
CA LYS A 166 -3.45 2.48 12.89
C LYS A 166 -3.94 1.40 11.92
N LEU A 167 -3.26 0.27 11.87
CA LEU A 167 -3.67 -0.89 11.09
C LEU A 167 -5.01 -1.43 11.56
N GLU A 168 -5.18 -1.55 12.88
CA GLU A 168 -6.41 -2.05 13.48
C GLU A 168 -7.64 -1.25 13.04
N LYS A 169 -7.51 0.08 12.88
CA LYS A 169 -8.60 0.93 12.37
C LYS A 169 -8.97 0.61 10.93
N VAL A 170 -7.98 0.32 10.09
CA VAL A 170 -8.19 -0.04 8.67
C VAL A 170 -8.80 -1.44 8.57
N ILE A 171 -8.33 -2.38 9.38
CA ILE A 171 -8.87 -3.74 9.47
C ILE A 171 -10.33 -3.70 9.93
N SER A 172 -10.61 -2.99 11.02
CA SER A 172 -11.98 -2.87 11.54
C SER A 172 -12.91 -2.23 10.51
N TYR A 173 -12.48 -1.16 9.83
CA TYR A 173 -13.29 -0.53 8.79
C TYR A 173 -13.65 -1.49 7.64
N ALA A 174 -12.69 -2.33 7.22
CA ALA A 174 -12.90 -3.29 6.13
C ALA A 174 -13.84 -4.45 6.50
N LEU A 175 -14.09 -4.68 7.79
CA LEU A 175 -14.89 -5.81 8.29
C LEU A 175 -16.26 -5.39 8.83
N ASP A 176 -16.39 -4.15 9.32
CA ASP A 176 -17.66 -3.53 9.69
C ASP A 176 -18.62 -3.42 8.49
#